data_AF-A0AAN8WG17-F1
#
_entry.id   AF-A0AAN8WG17-F1
#
_cell.length_a   1.000
_cell.length_b   1.000
_cell.length_c   1.000
_cell.angle_alpha   90.00
_cell.angle_beta   90.00
_cell.angle_gamma   90.00
#
_symmetry.space_group_name_H-M   'P 1'
#
loop_
_entity.id
_entity.type
_entity.pdbx_description
1 polymer ?
#
loop_
_entity_poly.entity_id
_entity_poly.type
_entity_poly.pdbx_seq_one_letter_code
_entity_poly.pdbx_strand_id
1 'polypeptide(L)'
;MKSVSCDPIVTEGDYEEYSEPKQSPPNGVCLSLLEWLRIWFIRLGTFPRDLRGLSRYLTLKYRIYRAQKNNQSVPKLFQQIVQKDPQKIAFYFEDETWTFKQVDELSNKVGNYFASQGVKHGDAIALFMENCVEYICIWLGLCK
;
A
#
# COMPACT_ATOMS: atom_id res chain seq x y z
N MET A 1 36.60 -10.55 -7.93
CA MET A 1 36.56 -10.15 -6.52
C MET A 1 36.53 -8.63 -6.47
N LYS A 2 35.33 -8.04 -6.41
CA LYS A 2 35.13 -6.61 -6.12
C LYS A 2 34.20 -6.56 -4.91
N SER A 3 34.73 -6.06 -3.82
CA SER A 3 34.03 -5.81 -2.56
C SER A 3 32.96 -4.75 -2.79
N VAL A 4 31.68 -5.14 -2.67
CA VAL A 4 30.60 -4.17 -2.53
C VAL A 4 30.59 -3.76 -1.06
N SER A 5 31.02 -2.52 -0.82
CA SER A 5 30.91 -1.86 0.47
C SER A 5 29.43 -1.61 0.73
N CYS A 6 28.86 -2.28 1.74
CA CYS A 6 27.55 -1.90 2.27
C CYS A 6 27.72 -0.56 2.99
N ASP A 7 27.07 0.48 2.47
CA ASP A 7 26.95 1.73 3.20
C ASP A 7 26.15 1.52 4.50
N PRO A 8 26.50 2.20 5.59
CA PRO A 8 25.91 1.97 6.89
C PRO A 8 24.42 2.34 6.93
N ILE A 9 23.68 1.54 7.69
CA ILE A 9 22.29 1.70 8.07
C ILE A 9 22.09 3.11 8.62
N VAL A 10 21.21 3.89 7.98
CA VAL A 10 20.76 5.19 8.48
C VAL A 10 20.16 4.99 9.86
N THR A 11 20.87 5.46 10.89
CA THR A 11 20.42 5.51 12.27
C THR A 11 19.32 6.55 12.44
N GLU A 12 18.31 6.23 13.25
CA GLU A 12 17.27 7.15 13.73
C GLU A 12 17.88 8.49 14.14
N GLY A 13 17.64 9.54 13.35
CA GLY A 13 18.28 10.84 13.59
C GLY A 13 17.72 12.03 12.82
N ASP A 14 17.08 11.82 11.65
CA ASP A 14 16.62 12.93 10.79
C ASP A 14 15.12 12.86 10.51
N TYR A 15 14.30 12.88 11.56
CA TYR A 15 12.91 13.32 11.43
C TYR A 15 12.92 14.85 11.52
N GLU A 16 13.19 15.52 10.39
CA GLU A 16 12.92 16.94 10.24
C GLU A 16 11.45 17.20 10.59
N GLU A 17 11.29 17.92 11.70
CA GLU A 17 10.05 18.47 12.21
C GLU A 17 9.44 19.36 11.11
N TYR A 18 8.46 18.81 10.39
CA TYR A 18 7.65 19.54 9.41
C TYR A 18 6.83 20.59 10.17
N SER A 19 7.42 21.77 10.37
CA SER A 19 6.71 22.94 10.88
C SER A 19 5.68 23.38 9.84
N GLU A 20 4.42 23.02 10.03
CA GLU A 20 3.29 23.65 9.36
C GLU A 20 3.37 25.18 9.58
N PRO A 21 3.22 26.04 8.55
CA PRO A 21 3.12 27.46 8.79
C PRO A 21 1.80 27.76 9.53
N LYS A 22 1.90 27.97 10.85
CA LYS A 22 0.81 28.54 11.66
C LYS A 22 0.54 29.98 11.23
N GLN A 23 -0.29 30.17 10.22
CA GLN A 23 -1.03 31.42 10.07
C GLN A 23 -2.31 31.31 10.91
N SER A 24 -2.16 31.54 12.22
CA SER A 24 -3.28 31.93 13.07
C SER A 24 -3.68 33.37 12.69
N PRO A 25 -4.94 33.64 12.32
CA PRO A 25 -5.36 35.02 12.08
C PRO A 25 -5.32 35.80 13.42
N PRO A 26 -4.90 37.08 13.39
CA PRO A 26 -4.79 37.87 14.60
C PRO A 26 -6.17 38.09 15.23
N ASN A 27 -6.12 38.03 16.55
CA ASN A 27 -7.22 38.10 17.49
C ASN A 27 -8.02 39.41 17.29
N GLY A 28 -9.35 39.28 17.17
CA GLY A 28 -10.29 40.39 17.39
C GLY A 28 -10.86 41.09 16.16
N VAL A 29 -11.55 40.36 15.26
CA VAL A 29 -12.34 41.00 14.20
C VAL A 29 -13.83 40.69 14.39
N CYS A 30 -14.62 41.70 14.76
CA CYS A 30 -16.07 41.69 14.53
C CYS A 30 -16.30 41.79 13.02
N LEU A 31 -16.22 40.64 12.33
CA LEU A 31 -16.41 40.54 10.89
C LEU A 31 -17.84 40.97 10.55
N SER A 32 -17.97 42.04 9.76
CA SER A 32 -19.27 42.46 9.22
C SER A 32 -19.90 41.34 8.38
N LEU A 33 -21.23 41.33 8.24
CA LEU A 33 -21.98 40.29 7.54
C LEU A 33 -21.47 40.04 6.10
N LEU A 34 -20.92 41.06 5.45
CA LEU A 34 -20.33 40.98 4.12
C LEU A 34 -18.99 40.22 4.08
N GLU A 35 -18.15 40.33 5.11
CA GLU A 35 -16.90 39.56 5.18
C GLU A 35 -17.18 38.08 5.47
N TRP A 36 -18.22 37.79 6.26
CA TRP A 36 -18.75 36.44 6.41
C TRP A 36 -19.24 35.87 5.08
N LEU A 37 -20.00 36.63 4.29
CA LEU A 37 -20.46 36.20 2.97
C LEU A 37 -19.29 35.93 2.01
N ARG A 38 -18.22 36.74 2.06
CA ARG A 38 -17.02 36.56 1.25
C ARG A 38 -16.25 35.29 1.64
N ILE A 39 -16.04 35.04 2.93
CA ILE A 39 -15.41 33.80 3.43
C ILE A 39 -16.29 32.61 3.07
N TRP A 40 -17.61 32.72 3.21
CA TRP A 40 -18.55 31.66 2.88
C TRP A 40 -18.56 31.34 1.39
N PHE A 41 -18.44 32.34 0.51
CA PHE A 41 -18.32 32.16 -0.93
C PHE A 41 -17.00 31.47 -1.32
N ILE A 42 -15.88 31.86 -0.70
CA ILE A 42 -14.56 31.21 -0.89
C ILE A 42 -14.57 29.76 -0.35
N ARG A 43 -15.22 29.53 0.80
CA ARG A 43 -15.37 28.22 1.43
C ARG A 43 -16.27 27.30 0.60
N LEU A 44 -17.37 27.82 0.05
CA LEU A 44 -18.23 27.10 -0.90
C LEU A 44 -17.50 26.72 -2.19
N GLY A 45 -16.62 27.59 -2.69
CA GLY A 45 -15.78 27.27 -3.85
C GLY A 45 -14.76 26.16 -3.58
N THR A 46 -14.33 26.00 -2.33
CA THR A 46 -13.37 24.95 -1.89
C THR A 46 -14.07 23.65 -1.51
N PHE A 47 -15.32 23.73 -1.04
CA PHE A 47 -16.17 22.60 -0.65
C PHE A 47 -16.25 21.45 -1.68
N PRO A 48 -16.39 21.67 -3.01
CA PRO A 48 -16.42 20.57 -3.97
C PRO A 48 -15.08 19.84 -4.13
N ARG A 49 -13.95 20.45 -3.75
CA ARG A 49 -12.64 19.78 -3.68
C ARG A 49 -12.60 18.82 -2.50
N ASP A 50 -13.00 19.30 -1.32
CA ASP A 50 -13.02 18.51 -0.09
C ASP A 50 -14.06 17.39 -0.15
N LEU A 51 -15.23 17.66 -0.75
CA LEU A 51 -16.29 16.66 -0.92
C LEU A 51 -15.87 15.53 -1.88
N ARG A 52 -15.09 15.85 -2.92
CA ARG A 52 -14.48 14.82 -3.79
C ARG A 52 -13.46 13.98 -3.02
N GLY A 53 -12.64 14.61 -2.16
CA GLY A 53 -11.72 13.91 -1.28
C GLY A 53 -12.45 12.99 -0.30
N LEU A 54 -13.47 13.51 0.39
CA LEU A 54 -14.30 12.76 1.33
C LEU A 54 -15.04 11.62 0.65
N SER A 55 -15.63 11.85 -0.52
CA SER A 55 -16.30 10.80 -1.31
C SER A 55 -15.34 9.66 -1.67
N ARG A 56 -14.13 9.99 -2.13
CA ARG A 56 -13.09 8.99 -2.42
C ARG A 56 -12.65 8.25 -1.17
N TYR A 57 -12.44 8.96 -0.06
CA TYR A 57 -12.09 8.38 1.23
C TYR A 57 -13.17 7.40 1.71
N LEU A 58 -14.44 7.81 1.70
CA LEU A 58 -15.58 6.98 2.09
C LEU A 58 -15.69 5.75 1.18
N THR A 59 -15.49 5.93 -0.13
CA THR A 59 -15.50 4.83 -1.08
C THR A 59 -14.37 3.83 -0.80
N LEU A 60 -13.14 4.30 -0.55
CA LEU A 60 -12.01 3.45 -0.21
C LEU A 60 -12.26 2.70 1.11
N LYS A 61 -12.70 3.42 2.14
CA LYS A 61 -13.03 2.87 3.45
C LYS A 61 -14.10 1.78 3.33
N TYR A 62 -15.14 2.04 2.54
CA TYR A 62 -16.20 1.06 2.27
C TYR A 62 -15.68 -0.17 1.52
N ARG A 63 -14.80 0.01 0.52
CA ARG A 63 -14.20 -1.11 -0.23
C ARG A 63 -13.33 -2.00 0.66
N ILE A 64 -12.49 -1.40 1.52
CA ILE A 64 -11.65 -2.15 2.46
C ILE A 64 -12.52 -2.86 3.50
N TYR A 65 -13.48 -2.17 4.10
CA TYR A 65 -14.41 -2.76 5.06
C TYR A 65 -15.17 -3.96 4.47
N ARG A 66 -15.66 -3.82 3.24
CA ARG A 66 -16.35 -4.91 2.53
C ARG A 66 -15.42 -6.08 2.21
N ALA A 67 -14.17 -5.81 1.82
CA ALA A 67 -13.18 -6.85 1.55
C ALA A 67 -12.83 -7.64 2.82
N GLN A 68 -12.64 -6.95 3.95
CA GLN A 68 -12.43 -7.59 5.26
C GLN A 68 -13.65 -8.42 5.69
N LYS A 69 -14.87 -7.88 5.57
CA LYS A 69 -16.11 -8.60 5.90
C LYS A 69 -16.29 -9.87 5.06
N ASN A 70 -15.82 -9.86 3.82
CA ASN A 70 -15.88 -10.99 2.90
C ASN A 70 -14.69 -11.96 3.03
N ASN A 71 -13.82 -11.78 4.02
CA ASN A 71 -12.57 -12.55 4.19
C ASN A 71 -11.77 -12.65 2.88
N GLN A 72 -11.65 -11.53 2.16
CA GLN A 72 -10.82 -11.46 0.97
C GLN A 72 -9.36 -11.24 1.40
N SER A 73 -8.56 -12.30 1.32
CA SER A 73 -7.11 -12.22 1.51
C SER A 73 -6.42 -11.73 0.24
N VAL A 74 -5.21 -11.18 0.39
CA VAL A 74 -4.35 -10.78 -0.73
C VAL A 74 -4.13 -11.92 -1.74
N PRO A 75 -3.76 -13.14 -1.33
CA PRO A 75 -3.59 -14.23 -2.29
C PRO A 75 -4.88 -14.63 -3.00
N LYS A 76 -6.06 -14.48 -2.36
CA LYS A 76 -7.35 -14.73 -3.01
C LYS A 76 -7.64 -13.72 -4.10
N LEU A 77 -7.35 -12.43 -3.86
CA LEU A 77 -7.45 -11.39 -4.89
C LEU A 77 -6.44 -11.62 -6.01
N PHE A 78 -5.22 -12.05 -5.68
CA PHE A 78 -4.20 -12.40 -6.66
C PHE A 78 -4.66 -13.55 -7.55
N GLN A 79 -5.19 -14.63 -6.98
CA GLN A 79 -5.76 -15.76 -7.73
C GLN A 79 -6.88 -15.32 -8.69
N GLN A 80 -7.74 -14.38 -8.28
CA GLN A 80 -8.78 -13.83 -9.16
C GLN A 80 -8.18 -13.09 -10.37
N ILE A 81 -7.06 -12.38 -10.17
CA ILE A 81 -6.34 -11.70 -11.26
C ILE A 81 -5.69 -12.73 -12.20
N VAL A 82 -5.04 -13.75 -11.64
CA VAL A 82 -4.40 -14.84 -12.41
C VAL A 82 -5.44 -15.60 -13.25
N GLN A 83 -6.62 -15.87 -12.70
CA GLN A 83 -7.72 -16.52 -13.43
C GLN A 83 -8.24 -15.68 -14.59
N LYS A 84 -8.25 -14.35 -14.43
CA LYS A 84 -8.76 -13.43 -15.44
C LYS A 84 -7.80 -13.30 -16.63
N ASP A 85 -6.50 -13.23 -16.36
CA ASP A 85 -5.48 -13.04 -17.39
C ASP A 85 -4.15 -13.71 -16.99
N PRO A 86 -4.02 -15.03 -17.22
CA PRO A 86 -2.87 -15.80 -16.73
C PRO A 86 -1.57 -15.54 -17.51
N GLN A 87 -1.68 -15.14 -18.79
CA GLN A 87 -0.52 -14.94 -19.67
C GLN A 87 0.04 -13.52 -19.58
N LYS A 88 -0.65 -12.61 -18.88
CA LYS A 88 -0.15 -11.27 -18.67
C LYS A 88 1.14 -11.26 -17.86
N ILE A 89 2.07 -10.40 -18.28
CA ILE A 89 3.34 -10.18 -17.59
C ILE A 89 3.05 -9.45 -16.27
N ALA A 90 3.53 -10.02 -15.17
CA ALA A 90 3.43 -9.50 -13.81
C ALA A 90 4.68 -8.72 -13.40
N PHE A 91 5.87 -9.28 -13.68
CA PHE A 91 7.15 -8.67 -13.33
C PHE A 91 8.12 -8.69 -14.49
N TYR A 92 8.91 -7.62 -14.59
CA TYR A 92 10.10 -7.51 -15.42
C TYR A 92 11.29 -7.49 -14.47
N PHE A 93 12.18 -8.46 -14.58
CA PHE A 93 13.36 -8.56 -13.72
C PHE A 93 14.56 -8.90 -14.58
N GLU A 94 15.50 -7.95 -14.67
CA GLU A 94 16.65 -8.04 -15.58
C GLU A 94 16.20 -8.38 -17.02
N ASP A 95 16.75 -9.46 -17.59
CA ASP A 95 16.42 -9.96 -18.92
C ASP A 95 15.26 -10.98 -18.91
N GLU A 96 14.66 -11.22 -17.74
CA GLU A 96 13.56 -12.18 -17.57
C GLU A 96 12.19 -11.50 -17.43
N THR A 97 11.18 -12.20 -17.93
CA THR A 97 9.78 -11.79 -17.79
C THR A 97 9.00 -12.88 -17.08
N TRP A 98 8.21 -12.47 -16.10
CA TRP A 98 7.43 -13.37 -15.26
C TRP A 98 5.95 -13.11 -15.46
N THR A 99 5.22 -14.13 -15.87
CA THR A 99 3.76 -14.09 -16.04
C THR A 99 3.04 -14.28 -14.70
N PHE A 100 1.80 -13.79 -14.60
CA PHE A 100 0.95 -14.02 -13.43
C PHE A 100 0.80 -15.51 -13.10
N LYS A 101 0.70 -16.36 -14.12
CA LYS A 101 0.63 -17.82 -13.95
C LYS A 101 1.89 -18.39 -13.31
N GLN A 102 3.09 -18.02 -13.79
CA GLN A 102 4.35 -18.52 -13.23
C GLN A 102 4.53 -18.12 -11.76
N VAL A 103 4.17 -16.89 -11.41
CA VAL A 103 4.21 -16.39 -10.03
C VAL A 103 3.21 -17.15 -9.14
N ASP A 104 1.99 -17.43 -9.64
CA ASP A 104 1.01 -18.21 -8.87
C ASP A 104 1.47 -19.65 -8.64
N GLU A 105 2.03 -20.29 -9.66
CA GLU A 105 2.57 -21.65 -9.55
C GLU A 105 3.73 -21.73 -8.55
N LEU A 106 4.67 -20.78 -8.60
CA LEU A 106 5.79 -20.75 -7.66
C LEU A 106 5.32 -20.46 -6.24
N SER A 107 4.43 -19.49 -6.04
CA SER A 107 3.87 -19.20 -4.71
C SER A 107 3.05 -20.37 -4.14
N ASN A 108 2.31 -21.12 -4.96
CA ASN A 108 1.62 -22.35 -4.53
C ASN A 108 2.62 -23.42 -4.07
N LYS A 109 3.73 -23.61 -4.80
CA LYS A 109 4.80 -24.55 -4.40
C LYS A 109 5.41 -24.17 -3.06
N VAL A 110 5.70 -22.87 -2.86
CA VAL A 110 6.26 -22.36 -1.61
C VAL A 110 5.29 -22.56 -0.44
N GLY A 111 4.02 -22.21 -0.61
CA GLY A 111 3.00 -22.41 0.42
C GLY A 111 2.87 -23.87 0.83
N ASN A 112 2.81 -24.79 -0.14
CA ASN A 112 2.77 -26.23 0.12
C ASN A 112 4.03 -26.73 0.84
N TYR A 113 5.20 -26.20 0.48
CA TYR A 113 6.45 -26.54 1.16
C TYR A 113 6.42 -26.13 2.63
N PHE A 114 6.09 -24.87 2.94
CA PHE A 114 6.04 -24.41 4.34
C PHE A 114 4.91 -25.07 5.14
N ALA A 115 3.77 -25.35 4.53
CA ALA A 115 2.71 -26.15 5.15
C ALA A 115 3.20 -27.55 5.52
N SER A 116 4.01 -28.19 4.65
CA SER A 116 4.63 -29.50 4.94
C SER A 116 5.68 -29.44 6.07
N GLN A 117 6.31 -28.28 6.28
CA GLN A 117 7.21 -28.02 7.40
C GLN A 117 6.47 -27.75 8.72
N GLY A 118 5.14 -27.71 8.71
CA GLY A 118 4.32 -27.52 9.92
C GLY A 118 4.08 -26.07 10.31
N VAL A 119 4.37 -25.11 9.42
CA VAL A 119 4.03 -23.69 9.60
C VAL A 119 2.51 -23.52 9.65
N LYS A 120 2.01 -22.75 10.62
CA LYS A 120 0.59 -22.49 10.83
C LYS A 120 0.29 -21.00 10.76
N HIS A 121 -1.00 -20.71 10.61
CA HIS A 121 -1.49 -19.34 10.68
C HIS A 121 -1.16 -18.72 12.05
N GLY A 122 -0.52 -17.55 12.03
CA GLY A 122 -0.02 -16.86 13.23
C GLY A 122 1.47 -17.03 13.48
N ASP A 123 2.15 -17.94 12.79
CA ASP A 123 3.60 -18.09 12.87
C ASP A 123 4.30 -16.95 12.13
N ALA A 124 5.42 -16.50 12.69
CA ALA A 124 6.27 -15.47 12.10
C ALA A 124 7.48 -16.09 11.40
N ILE A 125 7.70 -15.71 10.14
CA ILE A 125 8.82 -16.19 9.32
C ILE A 125 9.67 -15.00 8.91
N ALA A 126 10.97 -15.05 9.22
CA ALA A 126 11.94 -14.08 8.75
C ALA A 126 12.40 -14.47 7.34
N LEU A 127 12.32 -13.51 6.40
CA LEU A 127 12.83 -13.64 5.04
C LEU A 127 14.03 -12.72 4.87
N PHE A 128 15.18 -13.27 4.51
CA PHE A 128 16.39 -12.51 4.22
C PHE A 128 16.89 -12.85 2.81
N MET A 129 16.67 -11.92 1.89
CA MET A 129 17.05 -12.04 0.49
C MET A 129 17.11 -10.68 -0.17
N GLU A 130 17.77 -10.63 -1.32
CA GLU A 130 17.83 -9.44 -2.17
C GLU A 130 16.48 -9.19 -2.87
N ASN A 131 16.35 -8.04 -3.53
CA ASN A 131 15.13 -7.69 -4.26
C ASN A 131 15.01 -8.51 -5.56
N CYS A 132 14.44 -9.70 -5.46
CA CYS A 132 14.17 -10.61 -6.58
C CYS A 132 12.68 -10.99 -6.67
N VAL A 133 12.27 -11.60 -7.78
CA VAL A 133 10.86 -11.99 -8.00
C VAL A 133 10.43 -13.12 -7.05
N GLU A 134 11.37 -13.96 -6.65
CA GLU A 134 11.17 -15.05 -5.71
C GLU A 134 10.72 -14.55 -4.33
N TYR A 135 11.19 -13.37 -3.90
CA TYR A 135 10.74 -12.74 -2.66
C TYR A 135 9.22 -12.58 -2.63
N ILE A 136 8.66 -12.06 -3.72
CA ILE A 136 7.22 -11.84 -3.86
C ILE A 136 6.48 -13.18 -3.89
N CYS A 137 7.05 -14.18 -4.57
CA CYS A 137 6.47 -15.51 -4.65
C CYS A 137 6.42 -16.19 -3.27
N ILE A 138 7.47 -16.03 -2.46
CA ILE A 138 7.54 -16.58 -1.11
C ILE A 138 6.55 -15.87 -0.20
N TRP A 139 6.51 -14.53 -0.24
CA TRP A 139 5.56 -13.74 0.53
C TRP A 139 4.09 -14.12 0.20
N LEU A 140 3.76 -14.25 -1.09
CA LEU A 140 2.44 -14.72 -1.53
C LEU A 140 2.15 -16.16 -1.09
N GLY A 141 3.16 -17.04 -1.12
CA GLY A 141 3.03 -18.43 -0.69
C GLY A 141 2.78 -18.58 0.80
N LEU A 142 3.43 -17.77 1.63
CA LEU A 142 3.22 -17.76 3.09
C LEU A 142 1.88 -17.15 3.51
N CYS A 143 1.29 -16.31 2.65
CA CYS A 143 -0.01 -15.71 2.89
C CYS A 143 -1.18 -16.63 2.48
N LYS A 144 -0.93 -17.69 1.71
CA LYS A 144 -1.93 -18.64 1.20
C LYS A 144 -2.37 -19.63 2.28
#